data_AF-A0A2G2W8B9-F1
#
_entry.id   AF-A0A2G2W8B9-F1
#
_cell.length_a   1.000
_cell.length_b   1.000
_cell.length_c   1.000
_cell.angle_alpha   90.00
_cell.angle_beta   90.00
_cell.angle_gamma   90.00
#
_symmetry.space_group_name_H-M   'P 1'
#
loop_
_entity.id
_entity.type
_entity.pdbx_description
1 polymer ?
#
loop_
_entity_poly.entity_id
_entity_poly.type
_entity_poly.pdbx_seq_one_letter_code
_entity_poly.pdbx_strand_id
1 'polypeptide(L)' 'MLLLDSGGVEKGRGQIATGIECYMRDYGVSTEEAMEKFQEMADTAWKDVNERILRPTAVSTKILTHVLNLARIIDVTY' A
#
# COMPACT_ATOMS: atom_id res chain seq x y z
N MET A 1 -0.41 12.83 -3.55
CA MET A 1 -0.26 13.73 -2.38
C MET A 1 -0.22 12.94 -1.07
N LEU A 2 -1.11 11.95 -0.86
CA LEU A 2 -1.14 11.10 0.35
C LEU A 2 0.18 10.32 0.61
N LEU A 3 0.80 9.73 -0.43
CA LEU A 3 2.06 8.98 -0.28
C LEU A 3 3.31 9.82 0.04
N LEU A 4 3.30 11.14 -0.20
CA LEU A 4 4.42 12.03 0.20
C LEU A 4 4.37 12.33 1.69
N ASP A 5 3.16 12.55 2.19
CA ASP A 5 2.93 12.87 3.61
C ASP A 5 3.21 11.63 4.48
N SER A 6 2.86 10.43 4.00
CA SER A 6 3.16 9.19 4.71
C SER A 6 4.66 9.01 4.95
N GLY A 7 5.52 9.26 3.96
CA GLY A 7 6.97 9.18 4.12
C GLY A 7 7.56 10.20 5.10
N GLY A 8 7.00 11.42 5.11
CA GLY A 8 7.37 12.45 6.09
C GLY A 8 6.96 12.08 7.52
N VAL A 9 5.73 11.59 7.69
CA VAL A 9 5.20 11.10 8.98
C VAL A 9 6.00 9.90 9.50
N GLU A 10 6.33 8.96 8.61
CA GLU A 10 7.15 7.78 8.89
C GLU A 10 8.52 8.14 9.46
N LYS A 11 9.22 9.08 8.81
CA LYS A 11 10.49 9.62 9.32
C LYS A 11 10.31 10.35 10.65
N GLY A 12 9.23 11.13 10.79
CA GLY A 12 8.88 11.79 12.06
C GLY A 12 8.69 10.82 13.22
N ARG A 13 8.28 9.58 12.93
CA ARG A 13 8.14 8.48 13.90
C ARG A 13 9.44 7.70 14.15
N GLY A 14 10.56 8.12 13.54
CA GLY A 14 11.87 7.52 13.73
C GLY A 14 12.19 6.38 12.76
N GLN A 15 11.45 6.23 11.66
CA GLN A 15 11.85 5.28 10.62
C GLN A 15 13.14 5.73 9.93
N ILE A 16 14.08 4.80 9.80
CA ILE A 16 15.43 5.06 9.24
C ILE A 16 15.38 5.23 7.71
N ALA A 17 14.45 4.54 7.05
CA ALA A 17 14.17 4.65 5.62
C ALA A 17 12.71 4.32 5.34
N THR A 18 12.12 4.97 4.34
CA THR A 18 10.75 4.69 3.88
C THR A 18 10.74 3.77 2.66
N GLY A 19 9.58 3.20 2.34
CA GLY A 19 9.41 2.38 1.13
C GLY A 19 9.76 3.15 -0.16
N ILE A 20 9.39 4.44 -0.23
CA ILE A 20 9.71 5.32 -1.35
C ILE A 20 11.22 5.51 -1.49
N GLU A 21 11.93 5.76 -0.38
CA GLU A 21 13.39 5.95 -0.41
C GLU A 21 14.14 4.68 -0.82
N CYS A 22 13.70 3.52 -0.32
CA CYS A 22 14.24 2.24 -0.76
C CYS A 22 14.04 2.04 -2.26
N TYR A 23 12.85 2.34 -2.79
CA TYR A 23 12.56 2.20 -4.21
C TYR A 23 13.38 3.17 -5.08
N MET A 24 13.50 4.44 -4.67
CA MET A 24 14.35 5.41 -5.36
C MET A 24 15.80 4.95 -5.40
N ARG A 25 16.33 4.44 -4.28
CA ARG A 25 17.71 3.93 -4.22
C ARG A 25 17.91 2.72 -5.13
N ASP A 26 16.98 1.77 -5.11
CA ASP A 26 17.14 0.48 -5.79
C ASP A 26 16.95 0.61 -7.32
N TYR A 27 16.12 1.57 -7.77
CA TYR A 27 15.81 1.76 -9.20
C TYR A 27 16.36 3.07 -9.81
N GLY A 28 16.95 3.96 -9.01
CA GLY A 28 17.54 5.22 -9.47
C GLY A 28 16.51 6.22 -10.02
N VAL A 29 15.26 6.11 -9.58
CA VAL A 29 14.12 6.91 -10.07
C VAL A 29 13.86 8.14 -9.19
N SER A 30 13.10 9.09 -9.74
CA SER A 30 12.58 10.23 -8.99
C SER A 30 11.58 9.82 -7.92
N THR A 31 11.33 10.71 -6.95
CA THR A 31 10.31 10.51 -5.92
C THR A 31 8.93 10.36 -6.55
N GLU A 32 8.62 11.18 -7.56
CA GLU A 32 7.34 11.18 -8.27
C GLU A 32 7.10 9.83 -8.97
N GLU A 33 8.10 9.30 -9.67
CA GLU A 33 8.01 7.99 -10.33
C GLU A 33 7.85 6.85 -9.30
N ALA A 34 8.58 6.91 -8.18
CA ALA A 34 8.41 5.94 -7.10
C ALA A 34 6.99 5.99 -6.54
N MET A 35 6.46 7.18 -6.27
CA MET A 35 5.10 7.34 -5.76
C MET A 35 4.04 6.83 -6.74
N GLU A 36 4.16 7.16 -8.03
CA GLU A 36 3.23 6.69 -9.05
C GLU A 36 3.20 5.16 -9.07
N LYS A 37 4.36 4.51 -8.94
CA LYS A 37 4.46 3.06 -8.86
C LYS A 37 3.81 2.50 -7.60
N PHE A 38 4.00 3.12 -6.44
CA PHE A 38 3.33 2.68 -5.21
C PHE A 38 1.80 2.85 -5.29
N GLN A 39 1.32 3.93 -5.92
CA GLN A 39 -0.11 4.11 -6.17
C GLN A 39 -0.66 3.05 -7.12
N GLU A 40 0.04 2.77 -8.22
CA GLU A 40 -0.35 1.72 -9.17
C GLU A 40 -0.42 0.34 -8.50
N MET A 41 0.56 0.02 -7.65
CA MET A 41 0.58 -1.22 -6.87
C MET A 41 -0.59 -1.30 -5.89
N ALA A 42 -0.91 -0.20 -5.19
CA ALA A 42 -2.04 -0.12 -4.28
C ALA A 42 -3.38 -0.30 -5.00
N ASP A 43 -3.58 0.40 -6.12
CA ASP A 43 -4.80 0.30 -6.93
C ASP A 43 -5.01 -1.11 -7.50
N THR A 44 -3.91 -1.74 -7.94
CA THR A 44 -3.93 -3.12 -8.43
C THR A 44 -4.29 -4.09 -7.32
N ALA A 45 -3.64 -3.97 -6.15
CA ALA A 45 -3.96 -4.78 -4.99
C ALA A 45 -5.42 -4.62 -4.54
N TRP A 46 -5.98 -3.40 -4.63
CA TRP A 46 -7.37 -3.14 -4.28
C TRP A 46 -8.35 -3.86 -5.23
N LYS A 47 -8.06 -3.86 -6.53
CA LYS A 47 -8.84 -4.61 -7.53
C LYS A 47 -8.79 -6.11 -7.25
N ASP A 48 -7.62 -6.65 -6.97
CA ASP A 48 -7.42 -8.07 -6.67
C ASP A 48 -8.19 -8.53 -5.42
N VAL A 49 -8.17 -7.72 -4.35
CA VAL A 49 -8.94 -8.01 -3.12
C VAL A 49 -10.44 -8.04 -3.41
N ASN A 50 -10.95 -7.04 -4.13
CA ASN A 50 -12.37 -6.96 -4.48
C ASN A 50 -12.80 -8.13 -5.37
N GLU A 51 -12.00 -8.52 -6.36
CA GLU A 51 -12.28 -9.66 -7.21
C GLU A 51 -12.32 -10.98 -6.42
N ARG A 52 -11.34 -11.19 -5.53
CA ARG A 52 -11.27 -12.41 -4.70
C ARG A 52 -12.42 -12.52 -3.71
N ILE A 53 -12.94 -11.41 -3.19
CA ILE A 53 -14.11 -11.43 -2.30
C ILE A 53 -15.38 -11.83 -3.06
N LEU A 54 -15.50 -11.44 -4.34
CA LEU A 54 -16.68 -11.71 -5.16
C LEU A 54 -16.71 -13.11 -5.76
N ARG A 55 -15.55 -13.78 -5.85
CA ARG A 55 -15.45 -15.14 -6.41
C ARG A 55 -15.55 -16.21 -5.33
N PRO A 56 -16.07 -17.41 -5.62
CA PRO A 56 -15.88 -18.56 -4.75
C PRO A 56 -14.39 -18.87 -4.64
N THR A 57 -13.84 -18.82 -3.42
CA THR A 57 -12.42 -19.08 -3.16
C THR A 57 -12.26 -20.23 -2.18
N ALA A 58 -11.14 -20.95 -2.27
CA ALA A 58 -10.76 -21.99 -1.30
C ALA A 58 -10.44 -21.40 0.10
N VAL A 59 -10.14 -20.10 0.16
CA VAL A 59 -9.92 -19.35 1.40
C VAL A 59 -11.26 -18.96 2.02
N SER A 60 -11.41 -19.20 3.32
CA SER A 60 -12.64 -18.87 4.04
C SER A 60 -12.96 -17.37 3.97
N THR A 61 -14.25 -17.03 3.86
CA THR A 61 -14.74 -15.65 3.85
C THR A 61 -14.28 -14.87 5.08
N LYS A 62 -14.18 -15.53 6.25
CA LYS A 62 -13.69 -14.90 7.49
C LYS A 62 -12.27 -14.34 7.33
N ILE A 63 -11.37 -15.08 6.68
CA ILE A 63 -9.98 -14.62 6.45
C ILE A 63 -9.99 -13.42 5.48
N LEU A 64 -10.78 -13.51 4.40
CA LEU A 64 -10.91 -12.40 3.43
C LEU A 64 -11.45 -11.13 4.09
N THR A 65 -12.42 -11.24 4.99
CA THR A 65 -12.93 -10.11 5.76
C THR A 65 -11.87 -9.48 6.65
N HIS A 66 -10.99 -10.27 7.28
CA HIS A 66 -9.89 -9.72 8.09
C HIS A 66 -8.89 -8.96 7.22
N VAL A 67 -8.51 -9.51 6.06
CA VAL A 67 -7.62 -8.84 5.10
C VAL A 67 -8.23 -7.53 4.62
N LEU A 68 -9.52 -7.54 4.25
CA LEU A 68 -10.24 -6.34 3.82
C LEU A 68 -10.29 -5.27 4.92
N ASN A 69 -10.58 -5.67 6.16
CA ASN A 69 -10.65 -4.73 7.28
C ASN A 69 -9.27 -4.14 7.60
N LEU A 70 -8.21 -4.94 7.55
CA LEU A 70 -6.84 -4.43 7.72
C LEU A 70 -6.49 -3.39 6.66
N ALA A 71 -6.81 -3.70 5.40
CA ALA A 71 -6.48 -2.82 4.30
C ALA A 71 -7.28 -1.49 4.36
N ARG A 72 -8.54 -1.53 4.81
CA ARG A 72 -9.34 -0.33 5.12
C ARG A 72 -8.80 0.49 6.28
N ILE A 73 -8.31 -0.16 7.35
CA ILE A 73 -7.70 0.56 8.47
C ILE A 73 -6.48 1.34 7.98
N ILE A 74 -5.63 0.71 7.16
CA ILE A 74 -4.45 1.36 6.58
C ILE A 74 -4.88 2.59 5.77
N ASP A 75 -5.83 2.44 4.85
CA ASP A 75 -6.36 3.52 3.99
C ASP A 75 -6.97 4.71 4.75
N VAL A 76 -7.56 4.47 5.93
CA VAL A 76 -8.11 5.55 6.77
C VAL A 76 -7.03 6.24 7.61
N THR A 77 -5.93 5.54 7.91
CA THR A 77 -4.89 6.03 8.82
C THR A 77 -3.71 6.72 8.13
N TYR A 78 -3.55 6.55 6.82
CA TYR A 78 -2.43 7.04 6.01
C TYR A 78 -2.93 7.64 4.69
#